data_AF-A0A935DLG5-F1
#
_entry.id   AF-A0A935DLG5-F1
#
_cell.length_a   1.000
_cell.length_b   1.000
_cell.length_c   1.000
_cell.angle_alpha   90.00
_cell.angle_beta   90.00
_cell.angle_gamma   90.00
#
_symmetry.space_group_name_H-M   'P 1'
#
loop_
_entity.id
_entity.type
_entity.pdbx_description
1 polymer ?
#
loop_
_entity_poly.entity_id
_entity_poly.type
_entity_poly.pdbx_seq_one_letter_code
_entity_poly.pdbx_strand_id
1 'polypeptide(L)'
;MPAAVDVPTAVDVPVTIDAPAPPSPDAELVRGLASGSVELSAHIDPAHGVVFVTYLEASPSGRSGVRRSTRRLCGAAAARDAALRARLREAVQQATDNESMECSGDECVVSGMEYQPAYRLRLGRTPDGTRVLLGAMQLSEAALSEEWMERVQAYVAQGLAAARSRPCPR
;
A
#
# COMPACT_ATOMS: atom_id res chain seq x y z
N MET A 1 47.43 7.23 -53.64
CA MET A 1 47.55 7.13 -52.17
C MET A 1 46.21 7.60 -51.59
N PRO A 2 45.40 6.73 -50.94
CA PRO A 2 44.17 7.19 -50.32
C PRO A 2 44.45 7.74 -48.92
N ALA A 3 43.85 8.88 -48.62
CA ALA A 3 43.93 9.55 -47.33
C ALA A 3 43.16 8.77 -46.26
N ALA A 4 43.78 8.54 -45.10
CA ALA A 4 43.15 7.96 -43.94
C ALA A 4 42.14 8.96 -43.36
N VAL A 5 40.88 8.54 -43.24
CA VAL A 5 39.83 9.29 -42.55
C VAL A 5 39.91 8.91 -41.07
N ASP A 6 40.33 9.85 -40.24
CA ASP A 6 40.32 9.72 -38.78
C ASP A 6 38.87 9.65 -38.30
N VAL A 7 38.49 8.52 -37.70
CA VAL A 7 37.18 8.34 -37.07
C VAL A 7 37.33 8.79 -35.60
N PRO A 8 36.55 9.77 -35.11
CA PRO A 8 36.67 10.21 -33.74
C PRO A 8 36.30 9.09 -32.78
N THR A 9 37.21 8.79 -31.86
CA THR A 9 37.07 7.84 -30.76
C THR A 9 35.79 8.14 -29.98
N ALA A 10 34.95 7.10 -29.81
CA ALA A 10 33.74 7.20 -29.00
C ALA A 10 34.08 7.72 -27.60
N VAL A 11 33.44 8.83 -27.22
CA VAL A 11 33.54 9.39 -25.87
C VAL A 11 32.78 8.44 -24.96
N ASP A 12 33.50 7.66 -24.15
CA ASP A 12 32.94 6.86 -23.08
C ASP A 12 32.32 7.82 -22.05
N VAL A 13 31.00 8.02 -22.15
CA VAL A 13 30.25 8.75 -21.14
C VAL A 13 30.07 7.79 -19.97
N PRO A 14 30.62 8.07 -18.77
CA PRO A 14 30.38 7.22 -17.62
C PRO A 14 28.88 7.25 -17.32
N VAL A 15 28.21 6.13 -17.59
CA VAL A 15 26.85 5.90 -17.10
C VAL A 15 26.98 5.71 -15.60
N THR A 16 26.79 6.78 -14.84
CA THR A 16 26.49 6.68 -13.41
C THR A 16 25.16 5.94 -13.31
N ILE A 17 25.21 4.63 -13.09
CA ILE A 17 24.02 3.88 -12.70
C ILE A 17 23.65 4.42 -11.33
N ASP A 18 22.63 5.28 -11.30
CA ASP A 18 22.07 5.79 -10.06
C ASP A 18 21.61 4.56 -9.27
N ALA A 19 22.28 4.29 -8.15
CA ALA A 19 21.88 3.19 -7.29
C ALA A 19 20.43 3.44 -6.87
N PRO A 20 19.54 2.44 -6.93
CA PRO A 20 18.15 2.63 -6.53
C PRO A 20 18.13 3.20 -5.11
N ALA A 21 17.39 4.30 -4.94
CA ALA A 21 17.31 4.97 -3.65
C ALA A 21 16.89 3.95 -2.57
N PRO A 22 17.50 4.00 -1.38
CA PRO A 22 17.13 3.08 -0.31
C PRO A 22 15.63 3.24 0.00
N PRO A 23 14.95 2.15 0.40
CA PRO A 23 13.54 2.21 0.72
C PRO A 23 13.29 3.21 1.84
N SER A 24 12.16 3.91 1.76
CA SER A 24 11.78 4.84 2.82
C SER A 24 11.51 4.09 4.14
N PRO A 25 11.68 4.74 5.31
CA PRO A 25 11.42 4.12 6.61
C PRO A 25 10.00 3.54 6.74
N ASP A 26 9.01 4.20 6.12
CA ASP A 26 7.63 3.70 6.10
C ASP A 26 7.49 2.43 5.24
N ALA A 27 8.22 2.34 4.13
CA ALA A 27 8.25 1.12 3.32
C ALA A 27 8.95 -0.03 4.05
N GLU A 28 10.04 0.25 4.77
CA GLU A 28 10.70 -0.75 5.63
C GLU A 28 9.78 -1.24 6.75
N LEU A 29 9.05 -0.34 7.40
CA LEU A 29 8.04 -0.68 8.41
C LEU A 29 6.98 -1.61 7.82
N VAL A 30 6.38 -1.24 6.69
CA VAL A 30 5.36 -2.06 6.02
C VAL A 30 5.88 -3.45 5.67
N ARG A 31 7.09 -3.55 5.10
CA ARG A 31 7.72 -4.84 4.78
C ARG A 31 7.98 -5.66 6.04
N GLY A 32 8.43 -5.02 7.12
CA GLY A 32 8.66 -5.68 8.41
C GLY A 32 7.38 -6.20 9.07
N LEU A 33 6.28 -5.44 8.98
CA LEU A 33 4.96 -5.86 9.46
C LEU A 33 4.42 -7.06 8.66
N ALA A 34 4.65 -7.08 7.34
CA ALA A 34 4.20 -8.17 6.48
C ALA A 34 5.02 -9.46 6.69
N SER A 35 6.35 -9.35 6.81
CA SER A 35 7.24 -10.49 7.07
C SER A 35 7.14 -11.01 8.50
N GLY A 36 6.67 -10.18 9.43
CA GLY A 36 6.64 -10.47 10.86
C GLY A 36 7.96 -10.18 11.57
N SER A 37 8.95 -9.55 10.91
CA SER A 37 10.16 -9.06 11.58
C SER A 37 9.88 -7.85 12.48
N VAL A 38 8.77 -7.15 12.25
CA VAL A 38 8.23 -6.09 13.12
C VAL A 38 6.93 -6.58 13.74
N GLU A 39 6.80 -6.41 15.07
CA GLU A 39 5.63 -6.87 15.79
C GLU A 39 4.41 -5.99 15.49
N LEU A 40 3.38 -6.56 14.87
CA LEU A 40 2.17 -5.83 14.50
C LEU A 40 1.46 -5.19 15.70
N SER A 41 1.53 -5.80 16.90
CA SER A 41 0.87 -5.27 18.10
C SER A 41 1.41 -3.90 18.54
N ALA A 42 2.71 -3.65 18.36
CA ALA A 42 3.39 -2.39 18.71
C ALA A 42 3.05 -1.26 17.74
N HIS A 43 2.53 -1.60 16.56
CA HIS A 43 2.20 -0.66 15.49
C HIS A 43 0.69 -0.58 15.22
N ILE A 44 -0.14 -0.94 16.20
CA ILE A 44 -1.58 -0.72 16.17
C ILE A 44 -1.94 0.29 17.24
N ASP A 45 -2.67 1.34 16.86
CA ASP A 45 -3.23 2.28 17.82
C ASP A 45 -4.21 1.53 18.75
N PRO A 46 -3.97 1.43 20.07
CA PRO A 46 -4.86 0.71 20.97
C PRO A 46 -6.23 1.38 21.11
N ALA A 47 -6.30 2.70 20.92
CA ALA A 47 -7.54 3.47 21.03
C ALA A 47 -8.41 3.39 19.77
N HIS A 48 -7.82 3.22 18.58
CA HIS A 48 -8.57 3.26 17.32
C HIS A 48 -8.48 1.99 16.47
N GLY A 49 -7.49 1.15 16.72
CA GLY A 49 -7.26 -0.08 15.97
C GLY A 49 -6.84 0.16 14.52
N VAL A 50 -7.10 -0.83 13.67
CA VAL A 50 -6.85 -0.79 12.22
C VAL A 50 -8.16 -0.91 11.47
N VAL A 51 -8.30 -0.15 10.39
CA VAL A 51 -9.45 -0.24 9.48
C VAL A 51 -9.09 -1.08 8.26
N PHE A 52 -9.85 -2.12 8.03
CA PHE A 52 -9.73 -2.99 6.87
C PHE A 52 -10.80 -2.63 5.86
N VAL A 53 -10.41 -2.18 4.68
CA VAL A 53 -11.34 -1.80 3.60
C VAL A 53 -11.12 -2.70 2.39
N THR A 54 -12.20 -3.16 1.79
CA THR A 54 -12.19 -3.85 0.51
C THR A 54 -13.23 -3.19 -0.38
N TYR A 55 -12.81 -2.76 -1.55
CA TYR A 55 -13.68 -2.20 -2.59
C TYR A 55 -13.23 -2.78 -3.93
N LEU A 56 -13.83 -3.91 -4.30
CA LEU A 56 -13.49 -4.62 -5.53
C LEU A 56 -14.66 -4.59 -6.49
N GLU A 57 -14.37 -4.28 -7.74
CA GLU A 57 -15.33 -4.50 -8.81
C GLU A 57 -15.47 -6.00 -9.12
N ALA A 58 -16.61 -6.34 -9.69
CA ALA A 58 -16.84 -7.66 -10.24
C ALA A 58 -16.00 -7.92 -11.49
N SER A 59 -15.77 -9.20 -11.80
CA SER A 59 -15.12 -9.56 -13.06
C SER A 59 -15.90 -9.02 -14.28
N PRO A 60 -15.23 -8.77 -15.42
CA PRO A 60 -15.88 -8.34 -16.68
C PRO A 60 -17.00 -9.26 -17.16
N SER A 61 -17.06 -10.50 -16.65
CA SER A 61 -18.12 -11.46 -16.96
C SER A 61 -19.48 -11.13 -16.33
N GLY A 62 -19.59 -10.05 -15.53
CA GLY A 62 -20.85 -9.53 -14.97
C GLY A 62 -21.53 -10.44 -13.92
N ARG A 63 -20.90 -11.55 -13.53
CA ARG A 63 -21.49 -12.57 -12.63
C ARG A 63 -21.37 -12.26 -11.14
N SER A 64 -20.63 -11.22 -10.76
CA SER A 64 -20.52 -10.73 -9.40
C SER A 64 -20.91 -9.23 -9.37
N GLY A 65 -21.32 -8.71 -8.22
CA GLY A 65 -21.51 -7.27 -8.01
C GLY A 65 -20.26 -6.63 -7.39
N VAL A 66 -20.30 -5.32 -7.11
CA VAL A 66 -19.22 -4.65 -6.37
C VAL A 66 -19.14 -5.23 -4.95
N ARG A 67 -17.99 -5.76 -4.58
CA ARG A 67 -17.71 -6.25 -3.23
C ARG A 67 -17.16 -5.12 -2.38
N ARG A 68 -17.96 -4.65 -1.43
CA ARG A 68 -17.59 -3.59 -0.49
C ARG A 68 -17.64 -4.13 0.94
N SER A 69 -16.57 -3.96 1.69
CA SER A 69 -16.60 -4.23 3.13
C SER A 69 -15.64 -3.32 3.88
N THR A 70 -16.09 -2.85 5.03
CA THR A 70 -15.27 -2.12 6.00
C THR A 70 -15.36 -2.83 7.34
N ARG A 71 -14.23 -3.22 7.90
CA ARG A 71 -14.14 -3.86 9.21
C ARG A 71 -13.10 -3.13 10.05
N ARG A 72 -13.43 -2.84 11.30
CA ARG A 72 -12.45 -2.35 12.27
C ARG A 72 -11.95 -3.50 13.12
N LEU A 73 -10.64 -3.54 13.33
CA LEU A 73 -9.96 -4.50 14.18
C LEU A 73 -9.34 -3.74 15.35
N CYS A 74 -9.66 -4.13 16.58
CA CYS A 74 -9.24 -3.42 17.78
C CYS A 74 -8.17 -4.20 18.58
N GLY A 75 -7.24 -3.45 19.18
CA GLY A 75 -6.26 -3.96 20.16
C GLY A 75 -5.55 -5.25 19.73
N ALA A 76 -5.38 -6.16 20.68
CA ALA A 76 -4.69 -7.44 20.45
C ALA A 76 -5.39 -8.34 19.40
N ALA A 77 -6.69 -8.16 19.16
CA ALA A 77 -7.40 -8.91 18.12
C ALA A 77 -6.93 -8.51 16.72
N ALA A 78 -6.60 -7.24 16.50
CA ALA A 78 -6.02 -6.79 15.23
C ALA A 78 -4.65 -7.42 14.97
N ALA A 79 -3.78 -7.47 15.99
CA ALA A 79 -2.44 -8.05 15.86
C ALA A 79 -2.44 -9.55 15.51
N ARG A 80 -3.53 -10.25 15.85
CA ARG A 80 -3.74 -11.69 15.62
C ARG A 80 -4.67 -11.97 14.43
N ASP A 81 -5.26 -10.95 13.81
CA ASP A 81 -6.20 -11.14 12.71
C ASP A 81 -5.48 -11.67 11.47
N ALA A 82 -5.83 -12.89 11.07
CA ALA A 82 -5.18 -13.57 9.95
C ALA A 82 -5.43 -12.87 8.62
N ALA A 83 -6.58 -12.22 8.44
CA ALA A 83 -6.92 -11.51 7.20
C ALA A 83 -6.10 -10.22 7.07
N LEU A 84 -5.86 -9.50 8.18
CA LEU A 84 -4.95 -8.36 8.19
C LEU A 84 -3.53 -8.77 7.81
N ARG A 85 -3.00 -9.86 8.40
CA ARG A 85 -1.67 -10.36 8.06
C ARG A 85 -1.58 -10.89 6.63
N ALA A 86 -2.63 -11.54 6.14
CA ALA A 86 -2.69 -11.97 4.74
C ALA A 86 -2.63 -10.76 3.80
N ARG A 87 -3.42 -9.70 4.08
CA ARG A 87 -3.43 -8.47 3.28
C ARG A 87 -2.09 -7.76 3.22
N LEU A 88 -1.39 -7.64 4.35
CA LEU A 88 -0.07 -7.02 4.38
C LEU A 88 0.93 -7.82 3.53
N ARG A 89 0.88 -9.16 3.61
CA ARG A 89 1.71 -10.05 2.79
C ARG A 89 1.37 -9.97 1.32
N GLU A 90 0.09 -9.96 0.96
CA GLU A 90 -0.37 -9.77 -0.43
C GLU A 90 0.12 -8.45 -1.01
N ALA A 91 0.00 -7.35 -0.25
CA ALA A 91 0.46 -6.03 -0.69
C ALA A 91 1.97 -5.99 -0.89
N VAL A 92 2.74 -6.54 0.05
CA VAL A 92 4.21 -6.56 -0.06
C VAL A 92 4.69 -7.51 -1.16
N GLN A 93 4.04 -8.67 -1.34
CA GLN A 93 4.37 -9.59 -2.42
C GLN A 93 4.11 -8.93 -3.77
N GLN A 94 2.94 -8.30 -3.96
CA GLN A 94 2.63 -7.58 -5.20
C GLN A 94 3.61 -6.43 -5.44
N ALA A 95 4.02 -5.71 -4.38
CA ALA A 95 5.03 -4.68 -4.51
C ALA A 95 6.40 -5.23 -4.92
N THR A 96 6.77 -6.41 -4.45
CA THR A 96 7.99 -7.09 -4.89
C THR A 96 7.88 -7.53 -6.35
N ASP A 97 6.75 -8.14 -6.73
CA ASP A 97 6.51 -8.63 -8.09
C ASP A 97 6.46 -7.48 -9.13
N ASN A 98 5.92 -6.33 -8.72
CA ASN A 98 5.81 -5.13 -9.55
C ASN A 98 6.99 -4.15 -9.38
N GLU A 99 7.97 -4.48 -8.53
CA GLU A 99 9.07 -3.61 -8.11
C GLU A 99 8.61 -2.19 -7.68
N SER A 100 7.43 -2.08 -7.07
CA SER A 100 6.75 -0.82 -6.82
C SER A 100 6.05 -0.78 -5.46
N MET A 101 6.54 0.10 -4.59
CA MET A 101 5.82 0.56 -3.40
C MET A 101 6.21 2.02 -3.15
N GLU A 102 5.23 2.92 -3.24
CA GLU A 102 5.44 4.34 -3.04
C GLU A 102 4.83 4.76 -1.70
N CYS A 103 5.68 5.14 -0.75
CA CYS A 103 5.22 5.69 0.53
C CYS A 103 5.43 7.21 0.53
N SER A 104 4.34 7.97 0.56
CA SER A 104 4.35 9.43 0.61
C SER A 104 3.42 9.93 1.72
N GLY A 105 3.95 10.78 2.59
CA GLY A 105 3.23 11.31 3.75
C GLY A 105 2.78 10.20 4.70
N ASP A 106 1.49 9.88 4.68
CA ASP A 106 0.84 8.89 5.56
C ASP A 106 0.30 7.68 4.78
N GLU A 107 0.61 7.54 3.50
CA GLU A 107 0.08 6.45 2.68
C GLU A 107 1.19 5.76 1.90
N CYS A 108 1.20 4.42 1.96
CA CYS A 108 1.96 3.55 1.09
C CYS A 108 1.03 2.93 0.06
N VAL A 109 1.34 3.16 -1.21
CA VAL A 109 0.57 2.69 -2.37
C VAL A 109 1.34 1.58 -3.07
N VAL A 110 0.63 0.49 -3.35
CA VAL A 110 1.06 -0.59 -4.23
C VAL A 110 0.05 -0.63 -5.37
N SER A 111 0.43 -0.09 -6.52
CA SER A 111 -0.44 -0.01 -7.67
C SER A 111 -0.84 -1.41 -8.16
N GLY A 112 -2.10 -1.54 -8.54
CA GLY A 112 -2.59 -2.71 -9.28
C GLY A 112 -2.21 -2.60 -10.75
N MET A 113 -1.84 -3.72 -11.36
CA MET A 113 -1.84 -3.84 -12.83
C MET A 113 -3.25 -4.17 -13.34
N GLU A 114 -3.44 -4.25 -14.66
CA GLU A 114 -4.73 -4.59 -15.27
C GLU A 114 -5.35 -5.83 -14.60
N TYR A 115 -6.59 -5.69 -14.10
CA TYR A 115 -7.35 -6.70 -13.36
C TYR A 115 -6.78 -7.14 -11.99
N GLN A 116 -5.69 -6.53 -11.51
CA GLN A 116 -5.20 -6.70 -10.15
C GLN A 116 -5.72 -5.57 -9.25
N PRO A 117 -6.01 -5.86 -7.98
CA PRO A 117 -6.30 -4.80 -7.03
C PRO A 117 -5.02 -3.99 -6.74
N ALA A 118 -5.19 -2.71 -6.45
CA ALA A 118 -4.20 -1.92 -5.74
C ALA A 118 -4.35 -2.12 -4.22
N TYR A 119 -3.24 -1.95 -3.51
CA TYR A 119 -3.23 -1.89 -2.06
C TYR A 119 -2.84 -0.49 -1.60
N ARG A 120 -3.57 0.01 -0.60
CA ARG A 120 -3.20 1.22 0.11
C ARG A 120 -3.08 0.92 1.59
N LEU A 121 -1.93 1.27 2.16
CA LEU A 121 -1.64 1.11 3.58
C LEU A 121 -1.50 2.49 4.18
N ARG A 122 -2.41 2.84 5.08
CA ARG A 122 -2.42 4.15 5.72
C ARG A 122 -1.74 4.06 7.07
N LEU A 123 -0.73 4.88 7.25
CA LEU A 123 0.03 5.03 8.47
C LEU A 123 -0.39 6.30 9.20
N GLY A 124 -0.07 6.37 10.47
CA GLY A 124 -0.28 7.54 11.31
C GLY A 124 0.72 7.56 12.45
N ARG A 125 0.52 8.47 13.40
CA ARG A 125 1.28 8.46 14.66
C ARG A 125 0.33 8.52 15.84
N THR A 126 0.67 7.77 16.89
CA THR A 126 0.07 7.90 18.21
C THR A 126 0.64 9.14 18.92
N PRO A 127 0.03 9.59 20.04
CA PRO A 127 0.48 10.79 20.76
C PRO A 127 1.92 10.73 21.28
N ASP A 128 2.44 9.54 21.53
CA ASP A 128 3.84 9.28 21.92
C ASP A 128 4.83 9.28 20.73
N GLY A 129 4.33 9.49 19.51
CA GLY A 129 5.12 9.55 18.28
C GLY A 129 5.31 8.22 17.56
N THR A 130 4.80 7.11 18.09
CA THR A 130 4.94 5.79 17.46
C THR A 130 4.21 5.72 16.13
N ARG A 131 4.89 5.24 15.07
CA ARG A 131 4.27 5.04 13.76
C ARG A 131 3.33 3.84 13.83
N VAL A 132 2.07 4.02 13.44
CA VAL A 132 1.04 2.96 13.54
C VAL A 132 0.31 2.76 12.22
N LEU A 133 -0.13 1.52 11.98
CA LEU A 133 -1.03 1.18 10.88
C LEU A 133 -2.45 1.64 11.26
N LEU A 134 -3.02 2.53 10.45
CA LEU A 134 -4.39 3.01 10.60
C LEU A 134 -5.35 2.28 9.68
N GLY A 135 -4.88 1.87 8.51
CA GLY A 135 -5.73 1.21 7.52
C GLY A 135 -4.98 0.31 6.56
N ALA A 136 -5.62 -0.78 6.17
CA ALA A 136 -5.18 -1.68 5.11
C ALA A 136 -6.31 -1.88 4.11
N MET A 137 -6.09 -1.44 2.88
CA MET A 137 -7.13 -1.28 1.87
C MET A 137 -6.78 -2.08 0.62
N GLN A 138 -7.78 -2.74 0.03
CA GLN A 138 -7.69 -3.43 -1.26
C GLN A 138 -8.73 -2.85 -2.20
N LEU A 139 -8.28 -2.24 -3.30
CA LEU A 139 -9.08 -1.39 -4.18
C LEU A 139 -8.92 -1.80 -5.65
N SER A 140 -9.98 -1.79 -6.44
CA SER A 140 -9.86 -1.89 -7.90
C SER A 140 -9.50 -0.52 -8.50
N GLU A 141 -8.30 -0.40 -9.10
CA GLU A 141 -7.79 0.87 -9.67
C GLU A 141 -7.52 0.83 -11.19
N ALA A 142 -7.17 -0.31 -11.76
CA ALA A 142 -6.33 -0.34 -12.98
C ALA A 142 -6.93 0.16 -14.31
N ALA A 143 -8.21 0.56 -14.41
CA ALA A 143 -8.76 1.15 -15.64
C ALA A 143 -10.17 1.75 -15.45
N LEU A 144 -10.40 2.52 -14.38
CA LEU A 144 -11.76 2.95 -14.04
C LEU A 144 -11.90 4.47 -14.12
N SER A 145 -13.09 4.92 -14.55
CA SER A 145 -13.37 6.35 -14.78
C SER A 145 -13.12 7.21 -13.54
N GLU A 146 -12.91 8.51 -13.73
CA GLU A 146 -12.73 9.48 -12.64
C GLU A 146 -13.83 9.37 -11.57
N GLU A 147 -15.09 9.28 -12.00
CA GLU A 147 -16.25 9.06 -11.11
C GLU A 147 -16.12 7.80 -10.24
N TRP A 148 -15.51 6.74 -10.76
CA TRP A 148 -15.27 5.54 -9.96
C TRP A 148 -14.21 5.79 -8.89
N MET A 149 -13.10 6.41 -9.27
CA MET A 149 -12.03 6.75 -8.32
C MET A 149 -12.57 7.64 -7.19
N GLU A 150 -13.41 8.62 -7.51
CA GLU A 150 -14.09 9.45 -6.51
C GLU A 150 -14.95 8.64 -5.55
N ARG A 151 -15.75 7.69 -6.07
CA ARG A 151 -16.56 6.79 -5.22
C ARG A 151 -15.72 5.90 -4.31
N VAL A 152 -14.61 5.37 -4.82
CA VAL A 152 -13.68 4.55 -4.03
C VAL A 152 -13.06 5.38 -2.91
N GLN A 153 -12.55 6.57 -3.25
CA GLN A 153 -11.94 7.48 -2.28
C GLN A 153 -12.95 7.93 -1.22
N ALA A 154 -14.18 8.28 -1.61
CA ALA A 154 -15.24 8.63 -0.69
C ALA A 154 -15.58 7.47 0.28
N TYR A 155 -15.68 6.24 -0.23
CA TYR A 155 -15.96 5.06 0.59
C TYR A 155 -14.83 4.79 1.60
N VAL A 156 -13.57 4.88 1.14
CA VAL A 156 -12.38 4.74 2.00
C VAL A 156 -12.37 5.81 3.09
N ALA A 157 -12.56 7.08 2.73
CA ALA A 157 -12.56 8.20 3.67
C ALA A 157 -13.68 8.04 4.72
N GLN A 158 -14.87 7.64 4.29
CA GLN A 158 -15.99 7.37 5.19
C GLN A 158 -15.68 6.21 6.14
N GLY A 159 -15.09 5.11 5.64
CA GLY A 159 -14.70 3.97 6.46
C GLY A 159 -13.67 4.32 7.53
N LEU A 160 -12.63 5.08 7.15
CA LEU A 160 -11.60 5.57 8.07
C LEU A 160 -12.18 6.52 9.12
N ALA A 161 -13.02 7.48 8.71
CA ALA A 161 -13.63 8.44 9.61
C ALA A 161 -14.58 7.77 10.61
N ALA A 162 -15.46 6.89 10.14
CA ALA A 162 -16.40 6.16 10.99
C ALA A 162 -15.67 5.30 12.02
N ALA A 163 -14.60 4.62 11.62
CA ALA A 163 -13.81 3.80 12.52
C ALA A 163 -13.07 4.62 13.59
N ARG A 164 -12.58 5.82 13.26
CA ARG A 164 -11.92 6.74 14.20
C ARG A 164 -12.89 7.44 15.15
N SER A 165 -14.13 7.68 14.72
CA SER A 165 -15.14 8.38 15.54
C SER A 165 -15.55 7.63 16.82
N ARG A 166 -15.27 6.33 16.91
CA ARG A 166 -15.60 5.49 18.06
C ARG A 166 -14.32 4.82 18.55
N PRO A 167 -13.82 5.07 19.76
CA PRO A 167 -12.67 4.34 20.26
C PRO A 167 -12.96 2.83 20.37
N CYS A 168 -11.90 2.04 20.36
CA CYS A 168 -11.93 0.62 20.70
C CYS A 168 -12.34 0.45 22.16
N PRO A 169 -13.10 -0.63 22.48
CA PRO A 169 -13.41 -0.95 23.86
C PRO A 169 -12.11 -1.22 24.62
N ARG A 170 -12.05 -0.70 25.86
CA ARG A 170 -10.93 -0.93 26.79
C ARG A 170 -11.05 -2.31 27.42
#